data_AF-A0A1F6X1V4-F1
#
_entry.id   AF-A0A1F6X1V4-F1
#
_cell.length_a   1.000
_cell.length_b   1.000
_cell.length_c   1.000
_cell.angle_alpha   90.00
_cell.angle_beta   90.00
_cell.angle_gamma   90.00
#
_symmetry.space_group_name_H-M   'P 1'
#
loop_
_entity.id
_entity.type
_entity.pdbx_description
1 polymer ?
#
loop_
_entity_poly.entity_id
_entity_poly.type
_entity_poly.pdbx_seq_one_letter_code
_entity_poly.pdbx_strand_id
1 'polypeptide(L)'
;MKSQQIPDWVTGGLLEEILNFDTNGGFVEPEEPVAEGEKVVAEMNTLHKILYTLRQQAFEEGKKLVEEDPEPLNNSPSNEYNQKMCLTKRRHEALEKLFWNEINLDTPKLNSIGVRKGFQIVDRSAVEEKNGVEIHVMGMGGMPRDLIEMLTRQ
;
A
#
# COMPACT_ATOMS: atom_id res chain seq x y z
N MET A 1 -6.32 28.76 -19.02
CA MET A 1 -5.61 27.59 -18.46
C MET A 1 -6.05 27.45 -17.01
N LYS A 2 -6.76 26.37 -16.65
CA LYS A 2 -7.11 26.12 -15.25
C LYS A 2 -5.86 25.56 -14.58
N SER A 3 -5.31 26.29 -13.62
CA SER A 3 -4.25 25.83 -12.73
C SER A 3 -4.68 24.49 -12.12
N GLN A 4 -3.98 23.41 -12.46
CA GLN A 4 -4.13 22.13 -11.76
C GLN A 4 -3.75 22.39 -10.31
N GLN A 5 -4.75 22.48 -9.44
CA GLN A 5 -4.53 22.45 -8.00
C GLN A 5 -3.87 21.11 -7.69
N ILE A 6 -2.62 21.19 -7.25
CA ILE A 6 -1.93 20.04 -6.70
C ILE A 6 -2.72 19.66 -5.44
N PRO A 7 -3.13 18.39 -5.28
CA PRO A 7 -3.90 17.98 -4.10
C PRO A 7 -3.10 18.26 -2.82
N ASP A 8 -3.74 18.82 -1.79
CA ASP A 8 -3.07 19.29 -0.57
C ASP A 8 -2.19 18.24 0.12
N TRP A 9 -2.50 16.95 -0.03
CA TRP A 9 -1.68 15.85 0.49
C TRP A 9 -0.31 15.73 -0.20
N VAL A 10 -0.18 16.16 -1.45
CA VAL A 10 1.08 16.21 -2.21
C VAL A 10 1.93 17.42 -1.81
N THR A 11 1.33 18.48 -1.27
CA THR A 11 2.01 19.74 -0.88
C THR A 11 2.18 19.92 0.63
N GLY A 12 2.17 18.83 1.41
CA GLY A 12 2.43 18.85 2.85
C GLY A 12 1.47 18.02 3.69
N GLY A 13 0.24 17.76 3.21
CA GLY A 13 -0.78 17.06 3.99
C GLY A 13 -0.41 15.62 4.35
N LEU A 14 0.36 14.90 3.51
CA LEU A 14 0.83 13.55 3.86
C LEU A 14 1.84 13.56 5.02
N LEU A 15 2.74 14.55 5.04
CA LEU A 15 3.71 14.70 6.14
C LEU A 15 3.00 15.10 7.43
N GLU A 16 2.04 16.03 7.36
CA GLU A 16 1.23 16.40 8.52
C GLU A 16 0.41 15.21 9.05
N GLU A 17 -0.12 14.37 8.18
CA GLU A 17 -0.84 13.17 8.58
C GLU A 17 0.07 12.16 9.29
N ILE A 18 1.28 11.94 8.77
CA ILE A 18 2.28 11.09 9.43
C ILE A 18 2.65 11.66 10.81
N LEU A 19 2.86 12.98 10.91
CA LEU A 19 3.27 13.65 12.14
C LEU A 19 2.16 13.70 13.20
N ASN A 20 0.90 13.77 12.78
CA ASN A 20 -0.26 13.85 13.66
C ASN A 20 -0.97 12.49 13.87
N PHE A 21 -0.36 11.39 13.40
CA PHE A 21 -0.95 10.06 13.54
C PHE A 21 -1.11 9.67 15.02
N ASP A 22 -2.29 9.20 15.40
CA ASP A 22 -2.55 8.74 16.76
C ASP A 22 -1.91 7.38 17.03
N THR A 23 -0.79 7.40 17.76
CA THR A 23 -0.04 6.20 18.12
C THR A 23 -0.66 5.36 19.24
N ASN A 24 -1.73 5.83 19.91
CA ASN A 24 -2.31 5.17 21.09
C ASN A 24 -3.41 4.14 20.77
N GLY A 25 -3.57 3.76 19.50
CA GLY A 25 -4.59 2.80 19.07
C GLY A 25 -4.92 2.85 17.58
N GLY A 26 -4.32 3.78 16.83
CA GLY A 26 -4.59 3.94 15.41
C GLY A 26 -4.03 2.84 14.50
N PHE A 27 -3.15 1.94 14.99
CA PHE A 27 -2.45 0.99 14.13
C PHE A 27 -3.33 -0.12 13.59
N VAL A 28 -3.23 -0.36 12.29
CA VAL A 28 -3.80 -1.55 11.63
C VAL A 28 -2.71 -2.61 11.55
N GLU A 29 -2.97 -3.77 12.16
CA GLU A 29 -2.02 -4.89 12.18
C GLU A 29 -2.14 -5.75 10.91
N PRO A 30 -1.01 -6.26 10.36
CA PRO A 30 -1.08 -7.30 9.33
C PRO A 30 -1.77 -8.57 9.84
N GLU A 31 -2.63 -9.17 9.02
CA GLU A 31 -3.40 -10.35 9.43
C GLU A 31 -2.63 -11.66 9.27
N GLU A 32 -1.78 -11.76 8.25
CA GLU A 32 -1.10 -13.00 7.86
C GLU A 32 -0.04 -13.41 8.89
N PRO A 33 -0.12 -14.62 9.47
CA PRO A 33 0.93 -15.12 10.35
C PRO A 33 2.21 -15.44 9.56
N VAL A 34 3.35 -15.50 10.24
CA VAL A 34 4.62 -15.97 9.66
C VAL A 34 4.44 -17.38 9.11
N ALA A 35 4.70 -17.57 7.82
CA ALA A 35 4.55 -18.85 7.15
C ALA A 35 5.77 -19.76 7.39
N GLU A 36 5.59 -21.07 7.17
CA GLU A 36 6.68 -22.04 7.26
C GLU A 36 7.77 -21.72 6.22
N GLY A 37 9.02 -21.62 6.69
CA GLY A 37 10.17 -21.28 5.85
C GLY A 37 10.45 -19.78 5.74
N GLU A 38 9.55 -18.91 6.20
CA GLU A 38 9.86 -17.49 6.39
C GLU A 38 10.72 -17.28 7.63
N LYS A 39 11.62 -16.29 7.58
CA LYS A 39 12.48 -15.94 8.70
C LYS A 39 12.17 -14.53 9.18
N VAL A 40 11.81 -14.36 10.44
CA VAL A 40 11.68 -13.04 11.05
C VAL A 40 13.06 -12.37 11.12
N VAL A 41 13.19 -11.20 10.51
CA VAL A 41 14.44 -10.45 10.43
C VAL A 41 14.44 -9.20 11.32
N ALA A 42 13.26 -8.62 11.53
CA ALA A 42 13.08 -7.42 12.34
C ALA A 42 11.61 -7.27 12.78
N GLU A 43 11.36 -6.35 13.72
CA GLU A 43 10.03 -5.82 13.99
C GLU A 43 9.93 -4.42 13.36
N MET A 44 8.75 -4.05 12.87
CA MET A 44 8.48 -2.70 12.39
C MET A 44 8.66 -1.68 13.54
N ASN A 45 9.34 -0.57 13.26
CA ASN A 45 9.39 0.56 14.17
C ASN A 45 8.08 1.39 14.08
N THR A 46 7.95 2.43 14.90
CA THR A 46 6.75 3.28 14.92
C THR A 46 6.42 3.88 13.55
N LEU A 47 7.42 4.40 12.83
CA LEU A 47 7.22 5.01 11.51
C LEU A 47 6.72 3.96 10.50
N HIS A 48 7.30 2.77 10.49
CA HIS A 48 6.84 1.65 9.67
C HIS A 48 5.37 1.31 9.95
N LYS A 49 4.96 1.28 11.23
CA LYS A 49 3.57 1.00 11.63
C LYS A 49 2.60 2.10 11.17
N ILE A 50 3.01 3.36 11.26
CA ILE A 50 2.24 4.52 10.74
C ILE A 50 2.06 4.37 9.23
N LEU A 51 3.14 4.21 8.49
CA LEU A 51 3.12 4.12 7.02
C LEU A 51 2.32 2.91 6.53
N TYR A 52 2.47 1.76 7.17
CA TYR A 52 1.67 0.58 6.88
C TYR A 52 0.18 0.85 7.10
N THR A 53 -0.17 1.46 8.22
CA THR A 53 -1.56 1.74 8.55
C THR A 53 -2.20 2.71 7.54
N LEU A 54 -1.53 3.82 7.24
CA LEU A 54 -2.00 4.78 6.25
C LEU A 54 -2.13 4.13 4.86
N ARG A 55 -1.16 3.27 4.48
CA ARG A 55 -1.22 2.50 3.23
C ARG A 55 -2.47 1.62 3.17
N GLN A 56 -2.79 0.91 4.26
CA GLN A 56 -3.98 0.05 4.34
C GLN A 56 -5.28 0.86 4.32
N GLN A 57 -5.33 1.98 5.03
CA GLN A 57 -6.50 2.86 4.99
C GLN A 57 -6.76 3.41 3.58
N ALA A 58 -5.71 3.85 2.87
CA ALA A 58 -5.84 4.30 1.49
C ALA A 58 -6.28 3.18 0.52
N PHE A 59 -5.85 1.94 0.78
CA PHE A 59 -6.27 0.77 0.01
C PHE A 59 -7.74 0.45 0.22
N GLU A 60 -8.18 0.38 1.48
CA GLU A 60 -9.58 0.13 1.85
C GLU A 60 -10.51 1.27 1.40
N GLU A 61 -10.06 2.52 1.44
CA GLU A 61 -10.78 3.65 0.86
C GLU A 61 -11.00 3.46 -0.65
N GLY A 62 -9.95 3.03 -1.38
CA GLY A 62 -10.05 2.73 -2.80
C GLY A 62 -11.03 1.60 -3.11
N LYS A 63 -11.05 0.53 -2.30
CA LYS A 63 -12.04 -0.56 -2.43
C LYS A 63 -13.46 -0.07 -2.22
N LYS A 64 -13.71 0.68 -1.15
CA LYS A 64 -15.04 1.22 -0.85
C LYS A 64 -15.58 2.08 -1.97
N LEU A 65 -14.73 2.95 -2.55
CA LEU A 65 -15.13 3.75 -3.70
C LEU A 65 -15.57 2.88 -4.89
N VAL A 66 -14.89 1.77 -5.16
CA VAL A 66 -15.29 0.82 -6.21
C VAL A 66 -16.58 0.08 -5.86
N GLU A 67 -16.78 -0.32 -4.61
CA GLU A 67 -17.98 -1.03 -4.14
C GLU A 67 -19.22 -0.12 -4.09
N GLU A 68 -19.04 1.18 -3.82
CA GLU A 68 -20.10 2.19 -3.75
C GLU A 68 -20.59 2.66 -5.13
N ASP A 69 -19.89 2.31 -6.23
CA ASP A 69 -20.33 2.55 -7.61
C ASP A 69 -20.51 1.25 -8.43
N PRO A 70 -21.48 0.38 -8.06
CA PRO A 70 -21.81 -0.82 -8.84
C PRO A 70 -22.59 -0.41 -10.09
N GLU A 71 -21.84 -0.08 -11.15
CA GLU A 71 -22.27 0.29 -12.50
C GLU A 71 -23.04 1.62 -12.67
N PRO A 72 -22.53 2.53 -13.52
CA PRO A 72 -23.41 3.46 -14.19
C PRO A 72 -24.19 2.70 -15.25
N LEU A 73 -25.42 2.31 -14.93
CA LEU A 73 -26.39 1.74 -15.87
C LEU A 73 -26.66 2.59 -17.14
N ASN A 74 -26.09 3.80 -17.28
CA ASN A 74 -26.05 4.52 -18.56
C ASN A 74 -25.21 5.81 -18.67
N ASN A 75 -24.32 6.16 -17.73
CA ASN A 75 -23.59 7.44 -17.83
C ASN A 75 -22.17 7.34 -17.29
N SER A 76 -21.18 7.72 -18.11
CA SER A 76 -19.77 7.84 -17.73
C SER A 76 -19.58 8.27 -16.26
N PRO A 77 -18.68 7.63 -15.48
CA PRO A 77 -18.50 7.94 -14.07
C PRO A 77 -18.31 9.45 -13.89
N SER A 78 -18.95 10.01 -12.86
CA SER A 78 -18.88 11.45 -12.63
C SER A 78 -17.42 11.92 -12.56
N ASN A 79 -17.13 13.13 -13.07
CA ASN A 79 -15.79 13.71 -12.97
C ASN A 79 -15.27 13.75 -11.53
N GLU A 80 -16.16 13.88 -10.55
CA GLU A 80 -15.82 13.87 -9.13
C GLU A 80 -15.38 12.48 -8.65
N TYR A 81 -16.08 11.42 -9.05
CA TYR A 81 -15.70 10.03 -8.76
C TYR A 81 -14.32 9.71 -9.36
N ASN A 82 -14.12 10.01 -10.64
CA ASN A 82 -12.84 9.78 -11.31
C ASN A 82 -11.70 10.56 -10.66
N GLN A 83 -11.96 11.78 -10.18
CA GLN A 83 -10.98 12.56 -9.42
C GLN A 83 -10.66 11.90 -8.08
N LYS A 84 -11.67 11.54 -7.28
CA LYS A 84 -11.47 10.86 -5.98
C LYS A 84 -10.68 9.57 -6.15
N MET A 85 -11.08 8.70 -7.07
CA MET A 85 -10.35 7.47 -7.38
C MET A 85 -8.89 7.72 -7.79
N CYS A 86 -8.66 8.71 -8.65
CA CYS A 86 -7.29 9.05 -9.07
C CYS A 86 -6.44 9.53 -7.88
N LEU A 87 -7.02 10.32 -6.97
CA LEU A 87 -6.33 10.80 -5.78
C LEU A 87 -6.02 9.67 -4.81
N THR A 88 -7.00 8.81 -4.51
CA THR A 88 -6.81 7.66 -3.61
C THR A 88 -5.77 6.69 -4.15
N LYS A 89 -5.78 6.42 -5.46
CA LYS A 89 -4.75 5.59 -6.12
C LYS A 89 -3.35 6.18 -5.96
N ARG A 90 -3.17 7.46 -6.30
CA ARG A 90 -1.87 8.13 -6.17
C ARG A 90 -1.39 8.17 -4.72
N ARG A 91 -2.29 8.35 -3.76
CA ARG A 91 -1.99 8.33 -2.33
C ARG A 91 -1.50 6.95 -1.89
N HIS A 92 -2.20 5.89 -2.27
CA HIS A 92 -1.80 4.52 -1.99
C HIS A 92 -0.42 4.20 -2.60
N GLU A 93 -0.18 4.54 -3.87
CA GLU A 93 1.10 4.32 -4.54
C GLU A 93 2.26 5.08 -3.86
N ALA A 94 2.02 6.31 -3.39
CA ALA A 94 3.02 7.10 -2.68
C ALA A 94 3.35 6.47 -1.32
N LEU A 95 2.33 6.08 -0.54
CA LEU A 95 2.49 5.41 0.75
C LEU A 95 3.17 4.06 0.62
N GLU A 96 2.83 3.29 -0.42
CA GLU A 96 3.48 2.00 -0.69
C GLU A 96 4.97 2.16 -0.98
N LYS A 97 5.35 3.13 -1.81
CA LYS A 97 6.75 3.43 -2.09
C LYS A 97 7.50 3.90 -0.84
N LEU A 98 6.92 4.83 -0.08
CA LEU A 98 7.53 5.33 1.15
C LEU A 98 7.72 4.20 2.17
N PHE A 99 6.68 3.39 2.38
CA PHE A 99 6.71 2.27 3.30
C PHE A 99 7.85 1.29 2.98
N TRP A 100 7.94 0.83 1.74
CA TRP A 100 8.99 -0.13 1.37
C TRP A 100 10.38 0.49 1.32
N ASN A 101 10.50 1.78 0.97
CA ASN A 101 11.78 2.46 1.04
C ASN A 101 12.30 2.53 2.48
N GLU A 102 11.46 2.92 3.45
CA GLU A 102 11.84 2.96 4.86
C GLU A 102 12.23 1.57 5.38
N ILE A 103 11.44 0.53 5.09
CA ILE A 103 11.77 -0.84 5.46
C ILE A 103 13.13 -1.26 4.86
N ASN A 104 13.36 -0.97 3.57
CA ASN A 104 14.59 -1.33 2.88
C ASN A 104 15.83 -0.59 3.40
N LEU A 105 15.67 0.63 3.94
CA LEU A 105 16.77 1.35 4.59
C LEU A 105 17.24 0.62 5.86
N ASP A 106 16.30 0.05 6.61
CA ASP A 106 16.58 -0.73 7.83
C ASP A 106 17.00 -2.19 7.52
N THR A 107 16.62 -2.73 6.36
CA THR A 107 16.95 -4.10 5.94
C THR A 107 17.58 -4.20 4.53
N PRO A 108 18.74 -3.56 4.27
CA PRO A 108 19.27 -3.30 2.93
C PRO A 108 19.86 -4.51 2.17
N LYS A 109 19.61 -5.75 2.62
CA LYS A 109 20.25 -6.97 2.08
C LYS A 109 19.29 -8.11 1.72
N LEU A 110 17.99 -7.85 1.78
CA LEU A 110 16.98 -8.88 1.55
C LEU A 110 16.34 -8.64 0.18
N ASN A 111 16.37 -9.68 -0.66
CA ASN A 111 15.81 -9.61 -2.02
C ASN A 111 14.30 -9.84 -2.02
N SER A 112 13.77 -10.49 -0.98
CA SER A 112 12.33 -10.65 -0.79
C SER A 112 11.95 -10.47 0.67
N ILE A 113 11.09 -9.48 0.90
CA ILE A 113 10.66 -9.05 2.22
C ILE A 113 9.14 -9.08 2.28
N GLY A 114 8.60 -9.54 3.40
CA GLY A 114 7.18 -9.44 3.71
C GLY A 114 6.95 -8.81 5.08
N VAL A 115 5.70 -8.44 5.34
CA VAL A 115 5.22 -8.11 6.68
C VAL A 115 4.16 -9.08 7.14
N ARG A 116 4.19 -9.42 8.42
CA ARG A 116 3.36 -10.43 9.07
C ARG A 116 2.78 -9.92 10.38
N LYS A 117 1.79 -10.64 10.87
CA LYS A 117 1.14 -10.44 12.16
C LYS A 117 2.17 -10.27 13.27
N GLY A 118 1.87 -9.41 14.23
CA GLY A 118 2.82 -8.93 15.24
C GLY A 118 3.76 -7.85 14.71
N PHE A 119 3.43 -7.22 13.57
CA PHE A 119 4.26 -6.22 12.88
C PHE A 119 5.68 -6.73 12.59
N GLN A 120 5.78 -8.00 12.19
CA GLN A 120 7.05 -8.67 11.94
C GLN A 120 7.47 -8.48 10.48
N ILE A 121 8.73 -8.14 10.27
CA ILE A 121 9.37 -8.10 8.95
C ILE A 121 10.02 -9.45 8.74
N VAL A 122 9.72 -10.10 7.61
CA VAL A 122 10.20 -11.45 7.29
C VAL A 122 10.97 -11.48 5.98
N ASP A 123 12.03 -12.29 5.93
CA ASP A 123 12.70 -12.70 4.70
C ASP A 123 11.98 -13.92 4.11
N ARG A 124 11.63 -13.84 2.82
CA ARG A 124 10.88 -14.87 2.10
C ARG A 124 11.72 -15.61 1.07
N SER A 125 13.01 -15.29 0.96
CA SER A 125 13.92 -15.84 -0.06
C SER A 125 13.94 -17.38 -0.06
N ALA A 126 13.92 -18.00 1.13
CA ALA A 126 13.91 -19.47 1.28
C ALA A 126 12.57 -20.14 0.86
N VAL A 127 11.46 -19.40 0.88
CA VAL A 127 10.14 -19.87 0.44
C VAL A 127 10.04 -19.80 -1.09
N GLU A 128 10.64 -18.78 -1.69
CA GLU A 128 10.59 -18.54 -3.13
C GLU A 128 11.51 -19.50 -3.90
N GLU A 129 12.68 -19.82 -3.34
CA GLU A 129 13.57 -20.86 -3.89
C GLU A 129 12.89 -22.24 -3.99
N LYS A 130 12.06 -22.60 -3.00
CA LYS A 130 11.32 -23.87 -3.01
C LYS A 130 10.18 -23.92 -4.03
N ASN A 131 9.64 -22.76 -4.39
CA ASN A 131 8.49 -22.66 -5.30
C ASN A 131 8.89 -22.42 -6.76
N GLY A 132 10.18 -22.32 -7.07
CA GLY A 132 10.68 -22.20 -8.45
C GLY A 132 10.20 -20.93 -9.17
N VAL A 133 9.83 -19.89 -8.41
CA VAL A 133 9.38 -18.62 -8.99
C VAL A 133 10.62 -17.76 -9.21
N GLU A 134 11.06 -17.64 -10.47
CA GLU A 134 11.96 -16.54 -10.86
C GLU A 134 11.26 -15.22 -10.59
N ILE A 135 11.76 -14.45 -9.62
CA ILE A 135 11.18 -13.15 -9.29
C ILE A 135 11.85 -12.10 -10.17
N HIS A 136 11.12 -11.70 -11.20
CA HIS A 136 11.17 -10.33 -11.68
C HIS A 136 10.87 -9.42 -10.48
N VAL A 137 11.83 -8.57 -10.11
CA VAL A 137 11.64 -7.54 -9.07
C VAL A 137 10.41 -6.72 -9.46
N MET A 138 9.27 -7.03 -8.85
CA MET A 138 8.04 -6.28 -9.02
C MET A 138 7.53 -5.91 -7.63
N GLY A 139 7.79 -4.68 -7.24
CA GLY A 139 6.93 -3.98 -6.29
C GLY A 139 5.54 -3.85 -6.89
N MET A 140 4.74 -4.91 -6.76
CA MET A 140 3.30 -4.96 -7.03
C MET A 140 2.74 -6.17 -6.24
N GLY A 141 2.73 -6.05 -4.91
CA GLY A 141 2.19 -7.06 -4.01
C GLY A 141 1.11 -6.43 -3.13
N GLY A 142 -0.10 -6.27 -3.69
CA GLY A 142 -1.21 -5.69 -2.92
C GLY A 142 -2.50 -5.40 -3.66
N MET A 143 -2.56 -5.52 -5.00
CA MET A 143 -3.82 -5.40 -5.72
C MET A 143 -4.23 -6.75 -6.32
N PRO A 144 -5.49 -7.20 -6.12
CA PRO A 144 -6.05 -8.30 -6.87
C PRO A 144 -5.80 -8.07 -8.36
N ARG A 145 -5.47 -9.14 -9.09
CA ARG A 145 -5.14 -9.08 -10.53
C ARG A 145 -6.22 -8.34 -11.34
N ASP A 146 -7.47 -8.49 -10.92
CA ASP A 146 -8.65 -7.82 -11.48
C ASP A 146 -8.60 -6.29 -11.29
N LEU A 147 -8.10 -5.82 -10.14
CA LEU A 147 -7.90 -4.39 -9.88
C LEU A 147 -6.76 -3.82 -10.72
N ILE A 148 -5.67 -4.57 -10.92
CA ILE A 148 -4.55 -4.15 -11.79
C ILE A 148 -5.02 -4.06 -13.24
N GLU A 149 -5.76 -5.06 -13.74
CA GLU A 149 -6.31 -5.05 -15.10
C GLU A 149 -7.36 -3.96 -15.31
N MET A 150 -8.20 -3.66 -14.31
CA MET A 150 -9.15 -2.54 -14.36
C MET A 150 -8.45 -1.17 -14.33
N LEU A 151 -7.31 -1.05 -13.66
CA LEU A 151 -6.57 0.20 -13.51
C LEU A 151 -5.55 0.49 -14.63
N THR A 152 -5.30 -0.48 -15.53
CA THR A 152 -4.33 -0.37 -16.65
C THR A 152 -4.97 -0.30 -18.03
N ARG A 153 -6.28 -0.52 -18.16
CA ARG A 153 -7.03 -0.28 -19.40
C ARG A 153 -7.50 1.18 -19.48
N GLN A 154 -6.67 2.05 -20.04
CA GLN A 154 -7.08 3.28 -20.72
C GLN A 154 -6.41 3.35 -22.09
#